data_AF-A0A1E7M1T7-F1
#
_entry.id   AF-A0A1E7M1T7-F1
#
_cell.length_a   1.000
_cell.length_b   1.000
_cell.length_c   1.000
_cell.angle_alpha   90.00
_cell.angle_beta   90.00
_cell.angle_gamma   90.00
#
_symmetry.space_group_name_H-M   'P 1'
#
loop_
_entity.id
_entity.type
_entity.pdbx_description
1 polymer ?
#
loop_
_entity_poly.entity_id
_entity_poly.type
_entity_poly.pdbx_seq_one_letter_code
_entity_poly.pdbx_strand_id
1 'polypeptide(L)'
;MGLEQAGAGPVGGHGDGASVSMRLNGIPEEDRAPHPQPSGNRPDLASTPARKRAAANTISTEIQPNTRKAGNRPDESMTAAISDFSGWATGKGLKTVHTTWESQVKTLLARLDSEKGALGSAASILRTTDVERGARIKSIPSSLNSY
;
A
#
# COMPACT_ATOMS: atom_id res chain seq x y z
N MET A 1 48.22 -43.45 41.61
CA MET A 1 49.47 -43.60 42.40
C MET A 1 50.42 -42.54 41.88
N GLY A 2 50.73 -41.53 42.71
CA GLY A 2 51.83 -40.56 42.59
C GLY A 2 51.99 -39.74 41.30
N LEU A 3 51.90 -38.41 41.40
CA LEU A 3 53.09 -37.55 41.39
C LEU A 3 52.66 -36.10 41.62
N GLU A 4 53.08 -35.60 42.78
CA GLU A 4 53.19 -34.22 43.17
C GLU A 4 54.32 -33.59 42.34
N GLN A 5 54.20 -32.33 41.91
CA GLN A 5 55.36 -31.45 41.77
C GLN A 5 54.95 -29.98 41.90
N ALA A 6 55.54 -29.35 42.92
CA ALA A 6 55.59 -27.91 43.16
C ALA A 6 56.59 -27.22 42.22
N GLY A 7 56.43 -25.92 41.98
CA GLY A 7 57.51 -25.11 41.40
C GLY A 7 57.13 -23.71 40.93
N ALA A 8 57.45 -22.72 41.77
CA ALA A 8 57.95 -21.36 41.46
C ALA A 8 57.11 -20.34 40.65
N GLY A 9 56.90 -19.15 41.24
CA GLY A 9 56.47 -17.92 40.55
C GLY A 9 57.54 -17.36 39.58
N PRO A 10 57.29 -16.21 38.90
CA PRO A 10 57.13 -14.95 39.62
C PRO A 10 56.05 -14.00 39.07
N VAL A 11 55.79 -13.00 39.91
CA VAL A 11 55.01 -11.78 39.71
C VAL A 11 55.49 -11.00 38.48
N GLY A 12 54.54 -10.60 37.62
CA GLY A 12 54.75 -9.62 36.54
C GLY A 12 53.45 -8.88 36.28
N GLY A 13 53.37 -7.64 36.77
CA GLY A 13 52.15 -6.84 36.88
C GLY A 13 51.40 -6.63 35.58
N HIS A 14 50.07 -6.50 35.69
CA HIS A 14 49.23 -5.95 34.65
C HIS A 14 48.48 -4.76 35.26
N GLY A 15 48.85 -3.59 34.76
CA GLY A 15 48.25 -2.32 35.12
C GLY A 15 46.79 -2.23 34.71
N ASP A 16 46.11 -1.36 35.45
CA ASP A 16 44.81 -0.80 35.12
C ASP A 16 44.76 -0.30 33.67
N GLY A 17 43.70 -0.67 32.97
CA GLY A 17 43.47 -0.26 31.59
C GLY A 17 42.14 -0.78 31.09
N ALA A 18 41.07 -0.18 31.62
CA ALA A 18 39.70 -0.16 31.13
C ALA A 18 39.32 -1.23 30.08
N SER A 19 38.46 -2.17 30.48
CA SER A 19 37.72 -3.02 29.55
C SER A 19 36.87 -2.15 28.62
N VAL A 20 37.44 -1.82 27.45
CA VAL A 20 36.73 -1.19 26.34
C VAL A 20 35.65 -2.17 25.92
N SER A 21 34.42 -1.86 26.31
CA SER A 21 33.23 -2.59 25.88
C SER A 21 33.08 -2.42 24.38
N MET A 22 33.54 -3.41 23.60
CA MET A 22 33.32 -3.49 22.15
C MET A 22 31.81 -3.45 21.87
N ARG A 23 31.29 -2.27 21.52
CA ARG A 23 29.92 -2.14 21.03
C ARG A 23 29.87 -2.66 19.60
N LEU A 24 29.23 -3.83 19.43
CA LEU A 24 29.17 -4.61 18.19
C LEU A 24 28.50 -3.92 16.97
N ASN A 25 28.20 -2.62 17.03
CA ASN A 25 27.62 -1.84 15.92
C ASN A 25 28.28 -0.46 15.72
N GLY A 26 29.41 -0.17 16.38
CA GLY A 26 30.11 1.11 16.21
C GLY A 26 31.26 0.97 15.23
N ILE A 27 31.18 1.62 14.07
CA ILE A 27 32.39 1.88 13.26
C ILE A 27 33.32 2.81 14.07
N PRO A 28 34.64 2.58 14.07
CA PRO A 28 35.60 3.47 14.73
C PRO A 28 35.40 4.92 14.26
N GLU A 29 35.41 5.89 15.18
CA GLU A 29 35.23 7.32 14.89
C GLU A 29 36.21 7.84 13.82
N GLU A 30 37.38 7.20 13.75
CA GLU A 30 38.48 7.43 12.81
C GLU A 30 38.21 6.93 11.37
N ASP A 31 37.18 6.10 11.16
CA ASP A 31 36.78 5.57 9.84
C ASP A 31 35.45 6.16 9.33
N ARG A 32 34.95 7.21 10.00
CA ARG A 32 33.78 7.98 9.54
C ARG A 32 34.17 8.87 8.36
N ALA A 33 34.29 8.28 7.18
CA ALA A 33 34.21 9.04 5.95
C ALA A 33 32.86 9.81 5.93
N PRO A 34 32.79 11.05 5.41
CA PRO A 34 31.52 11.72 5.21
C PRO A 34 30.71 10.89 4.22
N HIS A 35 29.79 10.08 4.73
CA HIS A 35 28.85 9.34 3.89
C HIS A 35 28.08 10.39 3.07
N PRO A 36 28.13 10.34 1.73
CA PRO A 36 27.28 11.20 0.93
C PRO A 36 25.83 10.90 1.33
N GLN A 37 25.18 11.88 1.94
CA GLN A 37 23.73 11.84 2.12
C GLN A 37 23.15 11.71 0.71
N PRO A 38 22.36 10.66 0.41
CA PRO A 38 21.73 10.58 -0.89
C PRO A 38 20.89 11.84 -1.06
N SER A 39 21.25 12.66 -2.05
CA SER A 39 20.51 13.85 -2.44
C SER A 39 19.08 13.42 -2.74
N GLY A 40 18.16 13.89 -1.91
CA GLY A 40 16.80 13.40 -1.82
C GLY A 40 15.95 13.80 -3.01
N ASN A 41 15.94 12.97 -4.06
CA ASN A 41 14.81 12.87 -4.97
C ASN A 41 14.07 11.57 -4.67
N ARG A 42 13.26 11.56 -3.61
CA ARG A 42 12.24 10.51 -3.48
C ARG A 42 11.19 10.77 -4.56
N PRO A 43 10.83 9.77 -5.38
CA PRO A 43 9.73 9.94 -6.30
C PRO A 43 8.46 10.25 -5.51
N ASP A 44 7.79 11.33 -5.89
CA ASP A 44 6.47 11.64 -5.35
C ASP A 44 5.48 10.55 -5.77
N LEU A 45 4.45 10.33 -4.94
CA LEU A 45 3.40 9.39 -5.31
C LEU A 45 2.69 9.90 -6.57
N ALA A 46 2.39 9.00 -7.51
CA ALA A 46 1.66 9.36 -8.73
C ALA A 46 0.29 10.01 -8.46
N SER A 47 -0.29 9.84 -7.27
CA SER A 47 -1.52 10.51 -6.83
C SER A 47 -1.64 10.53 -5.31
N THR A 48 -2.30 11.57 -4.77
CA THR A 48 -2.46 11.78 -3.32
C THR A 48 -3.62 10.95 -2.76
N PRO A 49 -3.61 10.62 -1.45
CA PRO A 49 -4.73 9.96 -0.79
C PRO A 49 -6.06 10.70 -0.95
N ALA A 50 -6.02 12.04 -0.88
CA ALA A 50 -7.21 12.89 -1.09
C ALA A 50 -7.78 12.75 -2.50
N ARG A 51 -6.92 12.76 -3.54
CA ARG A 51 -7.34 12.54 -4.93
C ARG A 51 -7.92 11.14 -5.14
N LYS A 52 -7.31 10.10 -4.57
CA LYS A 52 -7.85 8.72 -4.65
C LYS A 52 -9.23 8.60 -3.99
N ARG A 53 -9.42 9.26 -2.84
CA ARG A 53 -10.71 9.29 -2.15
C ARG A 53 -11.77 10.07 -2.93
N ALA A 54 -11.39 11.19 -3.53
CA ALA A 54 -12.26 11.95 -4.42
C ALA A 54 -12.70 11.11 -5.63
N ALA A 55 -11.76 10.42 -6.28
CA ALA A 55 -12.06 9.53 -7.40
C ALA A 55 -13.01 8.38 -7.01
N ALA A 56 -12.79 7.74 -5.85
CA ALA A 56 -13.73 6.73 -5.33
C ALA A 56 -15.13 7.33 -5.10
N ASN A 57 -15.21 8.56 -4.62
CA ASN A 57 -16.47 9.25 -4.38
C ASN A 57 -17.20 9.57 -5.70
N THR A 58 -16.47 10.06 -6.71
CA THR A 58 -17.01 10.28 -8.07
C THR A 58 -17.54 8.98 -8.68
N ILE A 59 -16.81 7.87 -8.53
CA ILE A 59 -17.29 6.55 -8.99
C ILE A 59 -18.62 6.20 -8.31
N SER A 60 -18.73 6.41 -7.00
CA SER A 60 -19.92 6.06 -6.24
C SER A 60 -21.13 6.95 -6.52
N THR A 61 -20.91 8.25 -6.71
CA THR A 61 -21.99 9.26 -6.71
C THR A 61 -22.43 9.64 -8.12
N GLU A 62 -21.53 9.58 -9.08
CA GLU A 62 -21.81 10.01 -10.45
C GLU A 62 -21.75 8.84 -11.43
N ILE A 63 -20.62 8.11 -11.46
CA ILE A 63 -20.38 7.14 -12.52
C ILE A 63 -21.29 5.91 -12.37
N GLN A 64 -21.31 5.25 -11.20
CA GLN A 64 -22.14 4.05 -10.99
C GLN A 64 -23.63 4.31 -11.24
N PRO A 65 -24.26 5.37 -10.70
CA PRO A 65 -25.68 5.65 -10.97
C PRO A 65 -25.95 5.94 -12.44
N ASN A 66 -25.10 6.74 -13.08
CA ASN A 66 -25.27 7.09 -14.50
C ASN A 66 -25.04 5.89 -15.41
N THR A 67 -24.07 5.03 -15.12
CA THR A 67 -23.84 3.76 -15.84
C THR A 67 -25.05 2.85 -15.71
N ARG A 68 -25.63 2.69 -14.52
CA ARG A 68 -26.85 1.90 -14.33
C ARG A 68 -28.03 2.47 -15.13
N LYS A 69 -28.23 3.79 -15.07
CA LYS A 69 -29.30 4.46 -15.81
C LYS A 69 -29.15 4.31 -17.32
N ALA A 70 -27.93 4.49 -17.84
CA ALA A 70 -27.64 4.29 -19.25
C ALA A 70 -27.82 2.84 -19.69
N GLY A 71 -27.42 1.89 -18.82
CA GLY A 71 -27.59 0.46 -19.01
C GLY A 71 -29.04 0.03 -19.17
N ASN A 72 -29.95 0.61 -18.38
CA ASN A 72 -31.37 0.25 -18.39
C ASN A 72 -32.19 0.92 -19.51
N ARG A 73 -31.63 1.93 -20.20
CA ARG A 73 -32.38 2.72 -21.20
C ARG A 73 -32.96 1.90 -22.37
N PRO A 74 -32.31 0.83 -22.88
CA PRO A 74 -32.85 0.04 -23.98
C PRO A 74 -34.01 -0.90 -23.59
N ASP A 75 -34.23 -1.18 -22.30
CA ASP A 75 -35.01 -2.35 -21.87
C ASP A 75 -36.46 -2.35 -22.35
N GLU A 76 -37.19 -1.22 -22.25
CA GLU A 76 -38.61 -1.16 -22.63
C GLU A 76 -38.79 -1.38 -24.15
N SER A 77 -38.01 -0.66 -24.97
CA SER A 77 -38.06 -0.79 -26.43
C SER A 77 -37.61 -2.16 -26.91
N MET A 78 -36.61 -2.75 -26.25
CA MET A 78 -36.05 -4.04 -26.65
C MET A 78 -36.95 -5.20 -26.21
N THR A 79 -37.61 -5.09 -25.05
CA THR A 79 -38.60 -6.06 -24.59
C THR A 79 -39.83 -6.10 -25.51
N ALA A 80 -40.33 -4.93 -25.93
CA ALA A 80 -41.41 -4.84 -26.91
C ALA A 80 -41.01 -5.49 -28.24
N ALA A 81 -39.84 -5.15 -28.79
CA ALA A 81 -39.34 -5.74 -30.03
C ALA A 81 -39.13 -7.26 -29.94
N ILE A 82 -38.61 -7.78 -28.81
CA ILE A 82 -38.49 -9.22 -28.56
C ILE A 82 -39.86 -9.90 -28.62
N SER A 83 -40.89 -9.28 -28.04
CA SER A 83 -42.26 -9.78 -28.07
C SER A 83 -42.85 -9.77 -29.48
N ASP A 84 -42.69 -8.67 -30.22
CA ASP A 84 -43.22 -8.51 -31.58
C ASP A 84 -42.62 -9.52 -32.57
N PHE A 85 -41.35 -9.90 -32.36
CA PHE A 85 -40.66 -10.92 -33.15
C PHE A 85 -40.70 -12.32 -32.51
N SER A 86 -41.60 -12.57 -31.57
CA SER A 86 -41.75 -13.88 -30.92
C SER A 86 -42.04 -14.98 -31.94
N GLY A 87 -41.34 -16.11 -31.82
CA GLY A 87 -41.41 -17.23 -32.77
C GLY A 87 -40.48 -17.10 -33.98
N TRP A 88 -39.94 -15.91 -34.26
CA TRP A 88 -39.00 -15.69 -35.34
C TRP A 88 -37.55 -15.83 -34.88
N ALA A 89 -36.64 -16.15 -35.80
CA ALA A 89 -35.21 -16.16 -35.53
C ALA A 89 -34.71 -14.79 -35.02
N THR A 90 -35.29 -13.70 -35.53
CA THR A 90 -34.99 -12.33 -35.09
C THR A 90 -35.29 -12.11 -33.62
N GLY A 91 -36.44 -12.57 -33.10
CA GLY A 91 -36.78 -12.44 -31.68
C GLY A 91 -35.81 -13.21 -30.79
N LYS A 92 -35.36 -14.39 -31.22
CA LYS A 92 -34.29 -15.13 -30.52
C LYS A 92 -32.97 -14.36 -30.52
N GLY A 93 -32.59 -13.77 -31.66
CA GLY A 93 -31.39 -12.94 -31.79
C GLY A 93 -31.43 -11.71 -30.87
N LEU A 94 -32.55 -10.98 -30.86
CA LEU A 94 -32.77 -9.82 -29.99
C LEU A 94 -32.68 -10.20 -28.51
N LYS A 95 -33.28 -11.33 -28.11
CA LYS A 95 -33.17 -11.84 -26.72
C LYS A 95 -31.72 -12.10 -26.33
N THR A 96 -30.93 -12.72 -27.21
CA THR A 96 -29.50 -12.97 -26.96
C THR A 96 -28.73 -11.67 -26.79
N VAL A 97 -28.96 -10.68 -27.66
CA VAL A 97 -28.32 -9.35 -27.56
C VAL A 97 -28.70 -8.67 -26.25
N HIS A 98 -29.98 -8.70 -25.88
CA HIS A 98 -30.48 -8.11 -24.63
C HIS A 98 -29.83 -8.75 -23.39
N THR A 99 -29.83 -10.08 -23.29
CA THR A 99 -29.17 -10.78 -22.18
C THR A 99 -27.66 -10.50 -22.14
N THR A 100 -27.00 -10.40 -23.30
CA THR A 100 -25.58 -10.08 -23.37
C THR A 100 -25.30 -8.67 -22.87
N TRP A 101 -26.13 -7.70 -23.28
CA TRP A 101 -26.06 -6.32 -22.82
C TRP A 101 -26.22 -6.20 -21.31
N GLU A 102 -27.25 -6.83 -20.73
CA GLU A 102 -27.45 -6.85 -19.27
C GLU A 102 -26.23 -7.42 -18.53
N SER A 103 -25.64 -8.49 -19.06
CA SER A 103 -24.43 -9.10 -18.50
C SER A 103 -23.22 -8.15 -18.56
N GLN A 104 -23.05 -7.41 -19.66
CA GLN A 104 -22.00 -6.41 -19.82
C GLN A 104 -22.18 -5.24 -18.85
N VAL A 105 -23.40 -4.71 -18.73
CA VAL A 105 -23.73 -3.64 -17.77
C VAL A 105 -23.45 -4.09 -16.33
N LYS A 106 -23.87 -5.31 -15.97
CA LYS A 106 -23.61 -5.89 -14.64
C LYS A 106 -22.12 -6.03 -14.36
N THR A 107 -21.36 -6.53 -15.33
CA THR A 107 -19.90 -6.68 -15.23
C THR A 107 -19.21 -5.34 -15.02
N LEU A 108 -19.62 -4.32 -15.78
CA LEU A 108 -19.10 -2.96 -15.63
C LEU A 108 -19.40 -2.37 -14.25
N LEU A 109 -20.63 -2.51 -13.75
CA LEU A 109 -21.02 -2.05 -12.42
C LEU A 109 -20.21 -2.75 -11.31
N ALA A 110 -19.99 -4.06 -11.42
CA ALA A 110 -19.17 -4.81 -10.48
C ALA A 110 -17.70 -4.34 -10.50
N ARG A 111 -17.16 -4.08 -11.69
CA ARG A 111 -15.80 -3.52 -11.83
C ARG A 111 -15.69 -2.14 -11.19
N LEU A 112 -16.65 -1.25 -11.43
CA LEU A 112 -16.68 0.08 -10.81
C LEU A 112 -16.74 -0.01 -9.28
N ASP A 113 -17.49 -0.97 -8.72
CA ASP A 113 -17.54 -1.17 -7.27
C ASP A 113 -16.21 -1.63 -6.68
N SER A 114 -15.56 -2.59 -7.36
CA SER A 114 -14.20 -3.03 -7.02
C SER A 114 -13.19 -1.88 -7.07
N GLU A 115 -13.21 -1.08 -8.14
CA GLU A 115 -12.30 0.07 -8.30
C GLU A 115 -12.53 1.15 -7.24
N LYS A 116 -13.80 1.47 -6.92
CA LYS A 116 -14.15 2.36 -5.79
C LYS A 116 -13.54 1.83 -4.48
N GLY A 117 -13.72 0.54 -4.19
CA GLY A 117 -13.19 -0.10 -3.00
C GLY A 117 -11.66 -0.05 -2.93
N ALA A 118 -10.99 -0.38 -4.04
CA ALA A 118 -9.54 -0.35 -4.14
C ALA A 118 -8.97 1.06 -3.96
N LEU A 119 -9.57 2.08 -4.58
CA LEU A 119 -9.15 3.47 -4.42
C LEU A 119 -9.36 3.99 -2.99
N GLY A 120 -10.50 3.67 -2.38
CA GLY A 120 -10.79 4.02 -0.99
C GLY A 120 -9.85 3.35 0.01
N SER A 121 -9.53 2.07 -0.22
CA SER A 121 -8.58 1.30 0.59
C SER A 121 -7.16 1.88 0.45
N ALA A 122 -6.69 2.12 -0.77
CA ALA A 122 -5.38 2.69 -1.03
C ALA A 122 -5.20 4.07 -0.37
N ALA A 123 -6.24 4.92 -0.41
CA ALA A 123 -6.22 6.21 0.29
C ALA A 123 -6.08 6.06 1.81
N SER A 124 -6.77 5.07 2.40
CA SER A 124 -6.71 4.80 3.84
C SER A 124 -5.35 4.25 4.26
N ILE A 125 -4.79 3.29 3.51
CA ILE A 125 -3.46 2.71 3.78
C ILE A 125 -2.39 3.79 3.77
N LEU A 126 -2.33 4.61 2.72
CA LEU A 126 -1.32 5.68 2.60
C LEU A 126 -1.42 6.66 3.77
N ARG A 127 -2.64 7.08 4.14
CA ARG A 127 -2.85 7.99 5.27
C ARG A 127 -2.38 7.38 6.59
N THR A 128 -2.70 6.11 6.85
CA THR A 128 -2.28 5.42 8.08
C THR A 128 -0.76 5.29 8.13
N THR A 129 -0.13 4.88 7.02
CA THR A 129 1.34 4.81 6.92
C THR A 129 2.00 6.15 7.20
N ASP A 130 1.47 7.25 6.65
CA ASP A 130 2.02 8.59 6.88
C ASP A 130 1.90 9.03 8.34
N VAL A 131 0.76 8.76 8.98
CA VAL A 131 0.52 9.07 10.40
C VAL A 131 1.46 8.26 11.30
N GLU A 132 1.58 6.96 11.08
CA GLU A 132 2.48 6.09 11.85
C GLU A 132 3.93 6.51 11.69
N ARG A 133 4.36 6.83 10.46
CA ARG A 133 5.72 7.28 10.19
C ARG A 133 6.01 8.62 10.86
N GLY A 134 5.06 9.55 10.82
CA GLY A 134 5.15 10.83 11.53
C GLY A 134 5.26 10.66 13.04
N ALA A 135 4.45 9.77 13.63
CA ALA A 135 4.51 9.46 15.06
C ALA A 135 5.87 8.87 15.46
N ARG A 136 6.39 7.91 14.66
CA ARG A 136 7.72 7.33 14.88
C ARG A 136 8.82 8.39 14.81
N ILE A 137 8.81 9.26 13.81
CA ILE A 137 9.81 10.34 13.69
C ILE A 137 9.76 11.27 14.91
N LYS A 138 8.57 11.66 15.36
CA LYS A 138 8.40 12.52 16.55
C LYS A 138 8.85 11.84 17.85
N SER A 139 8.81 10.51 17.92
CA SER A 139 9.27 9.76 19.08
C SER A 139 10.79 9.63 19.19
N ILE A 140 11.55 9.97 18.12
CA ILE A 140 13.01 9.95 18.17
C ILE A 140 13.47 11.19 18.96
N PRO A 141 14.19 11.03 20.10
CA PRO A 141 14.68 12.16 20.86
C PRO A 141 15.65 12.99 20.01
N SER A 142 15.41 14.31 19.99
CA SER A 142 16.23 15.27 19.25
C SER A 142 17.32 15.86 20.15
N SER A 143 18.56 15.89 19.66
CA SER A 143 19.68 16.57 20.31
C SER A 143 19.53 18.10 20.32
N LEU A 144 18.56 18.65 19.59
CA LEU A 144 18.21 20.08 19.64
C LEU A 144 17.32 20.44 20.83
N ASN A 145 16.79 19.45 21.55
CA ASN A 145 15.91 19.67 22.71
C ASN A 145 16.71 19.76 24.03
N SER A 146 18.04 19.71 23.96
CA SER A 146 18.98 19.76 25.09
C SER A 146 19.88 21.00 25.09
N TYR A 147 19.54 22.03 24.30
CA TYR A 147 20.10 23.39 24.35
C TYR A 147 19.02 24.36 24.82
#